data_AF-A0A969HSZ7-F1
#
_entry.id   AF-A0A969HSZ7-F1
#
_cell.length_a   1.000
_cell.length_b   1.000
_cell.length_c   1.000
_cell.angle_alpha   90.00
_cell.angle_beta   90.00
_cell.angle_gamma   90.00
#
_symmetry.space_group_name_H-M   'P 1'
#
loop_
_entity.id
_entity.type
_entity.pdbx_description
1 polymer ?
#
loop_
_entity_poly.entity_id
_entity_poly.type
_entity_poly.pdbx_seq_one_letter_code
_entity_poly.pdbx_strand_id
1 'polypeptide(L)'
;MDNQSLIQKIVIKNFKSIESLEIELGRFNVFIGANGSGKTNILEAVAMGLTAIDTEAEEIEEQLFYTRGMRLTEPKFMKAAF
;
A
#
# COMPACT_ATOMS: atom_id res chain seq x y z
N MET A 1 13.25 -25.77 6.35
CA MET A 1 13.62 -24.88 5.24
C MET A 1 12.50 -23.87 5.14
N ASP A 2 12.80 -22.58 5.30
CA ASP A 2 11.82 -21.52 5.56
C ASP A 2 10.76 -21.45 4.45
N ASN A 3 9.53 -21.76 4.82
CA ASN A 3 8.37 -21.78 3.92
C ASN A 3 7.69 -20.40 3.89
N GLN A 4 8.45 -19.32 3.72
CA GLN A 4 7.90 -17.97 3.67
C GLN A 4 7.54 -17.59 2.24
N SER A 5 6.25 -17.47 1.96
CA SER A 5 5.73 -16.92 0.70
C SER A 5 6.04 -15.42 0.62
N LEU A 6 6.90 -15.04 -0.32
CA LEU A 6 7.22 -13.63 -0.61
C LEU A 6 6.28 -13.10 -1.69
N ILE A 7 5.80 -11.86 -1.52
CA ILE A 7 5.06 -11.15 -2.56
C ILE A 7 6.02 -10.88 -3.73
N GLN A 8 5.71 -11.44 -4.90
CA GLN A 8 6.54 -11.30 -6.10
C GLN A 8 6.21 -10.06 -6.91
N LYS A 9 4.96 -9.59 -6.86
CA LYS A 9 4.46 -8.52 -7.71
C LYS A 9 3.36 -7.74 -7.03
N ILE A 10 3.33 -6.43 -7.25
CA ILE A 10 2.21 -5.56 -6.88
C ILE A 10 1.72 -4.78 -8.10
N VAL A 11 0.40 -4.60 -8.17
CA VAL A 11 -0.26 -3.75 -9.15
C VAL A 11 -1.15 -2.77 -8.40
N ILE A 12 -0.88 -1.48 -8.56
CA ILE A 12 -1.60 -0.39 -7.90
C ILE A 12 -2.30 0.42 -8.98
N LYS A 13 -3.60 0.63 -8.83
CA LYS A 13 -4.41 1.43 -9.76
C LYS A 13 -5.31 2.39 -9.00
N ASN A 14 -5.45 3.60 -9.54
CA ASN A 14 -6.37 4.62 -9.04
C ASN A 14 -6.23 4.93 -7.53
N PHE A 15 -5.00 4.93 -7.00
CA PHE A 15 -4.73 5.12 -5.58
C PHE A 15 -3.87 6.36 -5.31
N LYS A 16 -4.44 7.36 -4.63
CA LYS A 16 -3.79 8.66 -4.33
C LYS A 16 -3.09 9.24 -5.57
N SER A 17 -1.78 9.45 -5.56
CA SER A 17 -1.06 9.99 -6.72
C SER A 17 -0.70 8.95 -7.79
N ILE A 18 -1.17 7.71 -7.69
CA ILE A 18 -0.82 6.60 -8.58
C ILE A 18 -2.03 6.26 -9.46
N GLU A 19 -1.94 6.57 -10.75
CA GLU A 19 -2.95 6.16 -11.74
C GLU A 19 -2.83 4.67 -12.08
N SER A 20 -1.65 4.23 -12.51
CA SER A 20 -1.31 2.82 -12.73
C SER A 20 0.18 2.59 -12.48
N LEU A 21 0.51 1.59 -11.66
CA LEU A 21 1.87 1.19 -11.34
C LEU A 21 1.96 -0.32 -11.19
N GLU A 22 2.94 -0.91 -11.84
CA GLU A 22 3.24 -2.34 -11.78
C GLU A 22 4.70 -2.51 -11.40
N ILE A 23 4.96 -3.26 -10.32
CA ILE A 23 6.31 -3.45 -9.76
C ILE A 23 6.52 -4.94 -9.48
N GLU A 24 7.59 -5.49 -10.06
CA GLU A 24 8.16 -6.77 -9.64
C GLU A 24 9.02 -6.54 -8.39
N LEU A 25 8.83 -7.36 -7.36
CA LEU A 25 9.46 -7.22 -6.06
C LEU A 25 10.56 -8.26 -5.86
N GLY A 26 11.70 -7.81 -5.34
CA GLY A 26 12.74 -8.68 -4.81
C GLY A 26 12.58 -8.95 -3.32
N ARG A 27 13.52 -9.70 -2.76
CA ARG A 27 13.64 -9.89 -1.30
C ARG A 27 13.90 -8.57 -0.55
N PHE A 28 14.47 -7.58 -1.23
CA PHE A 28 14.76 -6.26 -0.72
C PHE A 28 14.45 -5.24 -1.82
N ASN A 29 13.71 -4.19 -1.48
CA ASN A 29 13.23 -3.20 -2.44
C ASN A 29 13.56 -1.79 -1.94
N VAL A 30 14.05 -0.93 -2.83
CA VAL A 30 14.36 0.47 -2.53
C VAL A 30 13.56 1.37 -3.46
N PHE A 31 12.76 2.26 -2.88
CA PHE A 31 12.00 3.26 -3.63
C PHE A 31 12.68 4.63 -3.50
N ILE A 32 13.15 5.20 -4.62
CA ILE A 32 13.92 6.44 -4.67
C ILE A 32 13.19 7.47 -5.53
N GLY A 33 13.24 8.75 -5.14
CA GLY A 33 12.60 9.85 -5.86
C GLY A 33 12.45 11.11 -5.01
N ALA A 34 12.09 12.23 -5.64
CA ALA A 34 11.89 13.52 -4.98
C ALA A 34 10.79 13.48 -3.89
N ASN A 35 10.83 14.42 -2.93
CA ASN A 35 9.75 14.55 -1.96
C ASN A 35 8.42 14.81 -2.67
N GLY A 36 7.35 14.14 -2.22
CA GLY A 36 6.04 14.22 -2.88
C GLY A 36 5.88 13.34 -4.12
N SER A 37 6.91 12.62 -4.59
CA SER A 37 6.82 11.77 -5.79
C SER A 37 5.97 10.48 -5.65
N GLY A 38 5.19 10.33 -4.58
CA GLY A 38 4.33 9.17 -4.38
C GLY A 38 4.97 7.92 -3.76
N LYS A 39 6.24 7.98 -3.30
CA LYS A 39 6.92 6.82 -2.66
C LYS A 39 6.14 6.26 -1.47
N THR A 40 5.63 7.13 -0.60
CA THR A 40 4.80 6.72 0.55
C THR A 40 3.48 6.12 0.08
N ASN A 41 2.89 6.59 -1.03
CA ASN A 41 1.65 6.04 -1.57
C ASN A 41 1.81 4.58 -2.02
N ILE A 42 3.01 4.18 -2.48
CA ILE A 42 3.31 2.76 -2.79
C ILE A 42 3.19 1.91 -1.52
N LEU A 43 3.83 2.36 -0.43
CA LEU A 43 3.80 1.64 0.85
C LEU A 43 2.40 1.60 1.46
N GLU A 44 1.65 2.70 1.38
CA GLU A 44 0.27 2.77 1.86
C GLU A 44 -0.68 1.91 1.05
N ALA A 45 -0.50 1.80 -0.27
CA ALA A 45 -1.30 0.90 -1.11
C ALA A 45 -1.10 -0.57 -0.70
N VAL A 46 0.15 -0.96 -0.44
CA VAL A 46 0.49 -2.32 0.04
C VAL A 46 -0.14 -2.57 1.41
N ALA A 47 0.02 -1.63 2.35
CA ALA A 47 -0.53 -1.77 3.69
C ALA A 47 -2.08 -1.83 3.68
N MET A 48 -2.74 -1.06 2.81
CA MET A 48 -4.20 -1.09 2.63
C MET A 48 -4.66 -2.43 2.06
N GLY A 49 -4.00 -2.92 1.00
CA GLY A 49 -4.34 -4.21 0.38
C GLY A 49 -4.18 -5.37 1.36
N LEU A 50 -3.09 -5.39 2.13
CA LEU A 50 -2.87 -6.42 3.16
C LEU A 50 -3.88 -6.33 4.31
N THR A 51 -4.25 -5.11 4.72
CA THR A 51 -5.27 -4.89 5.76
C THR A 51 -6.63 -5.40 5.32
N ALA A 52 -6.99 -5.23 4.04
CA ALA A 52 -8.25 -5.74 3.51
C ALA A 52 -8.31 -7.27 3.39
N ILE A 53 -7.15 -7.94 3.38
CA ILE A 53 -7.04 -9.42 3.32
C ILE A 53 -6.95 -10.03 4.72
N ASP A 54 -6.70 -9.23 5.76
CA ASP A 54 -6.54 -9.70 7.13
C ASP A 54 -7.85 -10.29 7.66
N THR A 55 -7.95 -11.62 7.69
CA THR A 55 -9.17 -12.36 8.00
C THR A 55 -9.50 -12.38 9.49
N GLU A 56 -8.56 -11.97 10.35
CA GLU A 56 -8.76 -11.90 11.80
C GLU A 56 -9.47 -10.60 12.23
N ALA A 57 -9.56 -9.60 11.35
CA ALA A 57 -10.27 -8.36 11.61
C ALA A 57 -11.75 -8.51 11.23
N GLU A 58 -12.65 -8.51 12.22
CA GLU A 58 -14.11 -8.48 11.97
C GLU A 58 -14.54 -7.17 11.30
N GLU A 59 -13.88 -6.06 11.66
CA GLU A 59 -14.06 -4.76 11.04
C GLU A 59 -12.71 -4.07 10.80
N ILE A 60 -12.62 -3.31 9.71
CA ILE A 60 -11.45 -2.50 9.44
C ILE A 60 -11.59 -1.17 10.18
N GLU A 61 -11.09 -1.15 11.42
CA GLU A 61 -11.08 0.04 12.26
C GLU A 61 -10.04 1.07 11.79
N GLU A 62 -10.34 2.36 11.99
CA GLU A 62 -9.43 3.45 11.70
C GLU A 62 -8.07 3.28 12.41
N GLN A 63 -8.08 2.81 13.66
CA GLN A 63 -6.85 2.60 14.44
C GLN A 63 -5.88 1.58 13.82
N LEU A 64 -6.41 0.58 13.09
CA LEU A 64 -5.60 -0.42 12.40
C LEU A 64 -4.74 0.19 11.29
N PHE A 65 -5.21 1.27 10.67
CA PHE A 65 -4.43 1.97 9.66
C PHE A 65 -3.25 2.72 10.28
N TYR A 66 -3.45 3.38 11.43
CA TYR A 66 -2.39 4.10 12.14
C TYR A 66 -1.27 3.17 12.63
N THR A 67 -1.61 2.02 13.19
CA THR A 67 -0.62 1.04 13.67
C THR A 67 0.21 0.43 12.53
N ARG A 68 -0.36 0.40 11.32
CA ARG A 68 0.34 -0.02 10.09
C ARG A 68 1.08 1.12 9.39
N GLY A 69 1.18 2.29 10.01
CA GLY A 69 1.91 3.45 9.50
C GLY A 69 1.22 4.15 8.32
N MET A 70 -0.06 3.87 8.07
CA MET A 70 -0.84 4.56 7.05
C MET A 70 -1.37 5.89 7.56
N ARG A 71 -1.38 6.90 6.69
CA ARG A 71 -2.06 8.16 6.98
C ARG A 71 -3.49 8.07 6.48
N LEU A 72 -4.43 8.19 7.41
CA LEU A 72 -5.83 8.28 7.07
C LEU A 72 -6.12 9.63 6.41
N THR A 73 -6.70 9.50 5.23
CA THR A 73 -7.17 10.60 4.40
C THR A 73 -8.62 10.35 4.12
N GLU A 74 -9.42 11.41 3.97
CA GLU A 74 -10.81 11.24 3.60
C GLU A 74 -10.94 10.39 2.31
N PRO A 75 -11.96 9.51 2.21
CA PRO A 75 -12.09 8.57 1.09
C PRO A 75 -12.02 9.24 -0.29
N LYS A 76 -12.55 10.47 -0.42
CA LYS A 76 -12.50 11.26 -1.65
C LYS A 76 -11.08 11.56 -2.15
N PHE A 77 -10.09 11.60 -1.25
CA PHE A 77 -8.68 11.83 -1.57
C PHE A 77 -7.86 10.54 -1.75
N MET A 78 -8.46 9.37 -1.51
CA MET A 78 -7.79 8.08 -1.71
C MET A 78 -7.83 7.63 -3.17
N LYS A 79 -8.75 8.15 -3.98
CA LYS A 79 -8.81 7.90 -5.43
C LYS A 79 -7.83 8.81 -6.18
N ALA A 80 -7.21 8.29 -7.23
CA ALA A 80 -6.46 9.13 -8.15
C ALA A 80 -7.34 10.22 -8.77
N ALA A 81 -6.83 11.45 -8.72
CA ALA A 81 -7.52 12.67 -9.15
C ALA A 81 -6.81 13.37 -10.32
N PHE A 82 -5.91 12.66 -11.00
CA PHE A 82 -5.15 13.12 -12.15
C PHE A 82 -5.69 12.49 -13.43
#